data_AF-J6DU11-F1
#
_entry.id   AF-J6DU11-F1
#
_cell.length_a   1.000
_cell.length_b   1.000
_cell.length_c   1.000
_cell.angle_alpha   90.00
_cell.angle_beta   90.00
_cell.angle_gamma   90.00
#
_symmetry.space_group_name_H-M   'P 1'
#
loop_
_entity.id
_entity.type
_entity.pdbx_description
1 polymer ?
#
loop_
_entity_poly.entity_id
_entity_poly.type
_entity_poly.pdbx_seq_one_letter_code
_entity_poly.pdbx_strand_id
1 'polypeptide(L)'
;MTGQSVVRRKKFESRIEPVVDDPLGDPPAFLKPAAAEAWEEFRRLMPWLNRSHRGITELASILQSRQAAGVLAVPGQTLLLRFLGSMGGTPAASRFAVVPEPENEDPAMRYFE
;
A
#
# COMPACT_ATOMS: atom_id res chain seq x y z
N MET A 1 -1.35 -15.06 -13.73
CA MET A 1 -1.24 -14.68 -15.16
C MET A 1 -2.60 -14.77 -15.81
N THR A 2 -3.18 -13.67 -16.27
CA THR A 2 -4.41 -13.69 -17.10
C THR A 2 -4.05 -13.81 -18.59
N GLY A 3 -4.91 -14.41 -19.41
CA GLY A 3 -4.65 -14.71 -20.83
C GLY A 3 -4.21 -13.53 -21.72
N GLN A 4 -4.40 -12.27 -21.28
CA GLN A 4 -3.90 -11.10 -21.99
C GLN A 4 -2.37 -10.93 -21.94
N SER A 5 -1.71 -11.51 -20.93
CA SER A 5 -0.24 -11.48 -20.79
C SER A 5 0.48 -12.29 -21.89
N VAL A 6 -0.19 -13.30 -22.45
CA VAL A 6 0.33 -14.13 -23.55
C VAL A 6 0.25 -13.40 -24.89
N VAL A 7 -0.81 -12.62 -25.13
CA VAL A 7 -1.05 -11.95 -26.43
C VAL A 7 -0.27 -10.64 -26.59
N ARG A 8 -0.03 -9.90 -25.50
CA ARG A 8 0.65 -8.59 -25.51
C ARG A 8 2.00 -8.59 -24.80
N ARG A 9 2.67 -9.74 -24.77
CA ARG A 9 3.92 -10.00 -24.06
C ARG A 9 4.98 -8.90 -24.25
N LYS A 10 5.28 -8.52 -25.49
CA LYS A 10 6.27 -7.46 -25.81
C LYS A 10 5.97 -6.09 -25.17
N LYS A 11 4.69 -5.76 -24.94
CA LYS A 11 4.28 -4.47 -24.36
C LYS A 11 4.38 -4.44 -22.83
N PHE A 12 4.43 -5.62 -22.21
CA PHE A 12 4.65 -5.78 -20.77
C PHE A 12 6.14 -5.97 -20.46
N GLU A 13 6.89 -6.65 -21.34
CA GLU A 13 8.36 -6.80 -21.23
C GLU A 13 9.09 -5.46 -21.31
N SER A 14 8.56 -4.47 -22.04
CA SER A 14 9.16 -3.15 -22.17
C SER A 14 8.72 -2.15 -21.08
N ARG A 15 7.98 -2.60 -20.05
CA ARG A 15 7.61 -1.71 -18.94
C ARG A 15 8.80 -1.57 -18.01
N ILE A 16 9.31 -0.34 -17.95
CA ILE A 16 10.21 0.09 -16.89
C ILE A 16 9.27 0.57 -15.78
N GLU A 17 8.86 -0.33 -14.89
CA GLU A 17 8.21 0.11 -13.65
C GLU A 17 9.26 0.88 -12.82
N PRO A 18 8.93 2.10 -12.36
CA PRO A 18 9.84 2.84 -11.49
C PRO A 18 10.05 2.03 -10.21
N VAL A 19 11.30 1.66 -9.95
CA VAL A 19 11.70 1.03 -8.70
C VAL A 19 11.65 2.12 -7.63
N VAL A 20 10.77 1.93 -6.65
CA VAL A 20 10.62 2.84 -5.51
C VAL A 20 10.80 2.02 -4.25
N ASP A 21 12.03 2.03 -3.77
CA ASP A 21 12.44 1.29 -2.58
C ASP A 21 12.26 2.10 -1.29
N ASP A 22 12.04 3.42 -1.43
CA ASP A 22 11.77 4.30 -0.29
C ASP A 22 10.48 3.85 0.44
N PRO A 23 10.50 3.67 1.77
CA PRO A 23 9.30 3.34 2.53
C PRO A 23 8.27 4.47 2.47
N LEU A 24 7.01 4.18 2.84
CA LEU A 24 5.96 5.20 2.99
C LEU A 24 6.41 6.39 3.86
N GLY A 25 7.14 6.08 4.94
CA GLY A 25 7.68 7.04 5.89
C GLY A 25 6.62 7.62 6.83
N ASP A 26 7.04 8.64 7.57
CA ASP A 26 6.21 9.27 8.61
C ASP A 26 5.10 10.15 8.01
N PRO A 27 3.98 10.34 8.73
CA PRO A 27 2.88 11.18 8.29
C PRO A 27 3.34 12.61 7.98
N PRO A 28 2.77 13.28 6.96
CA PRO A 28 3.02 14.69 6.72
C PRO A 28 2.73 15.55 7.95
N ALA A 29 3.62 16.49 8.27
CA ALA A 29 3.54 17.31 9.49
C ALA A 29 2.26 18.17 9.61
N PHE A 30 1.57 18.42 8.50
CA PHE A 30 0.31 19.17 8.49
C PHE A 30 -0.92 18.30 8.77
N LEU A 31 -0.79 16.96 8.83
CA LEU A 31 -1.90 16.11 9.21
C LEU A 31 -2.31 16.38 10.66
N LYS A 32 -3.62 16.47 10.89
CA LYS A 32 -4.17 16.54 12.25
C LYS A 32 -3.88 15.23 12.99
N PRO A 33 -3.76 15.23 14.33
CA PRO A 33 -3.39 14.05 15.12
C PRO A 33 -4.16 12.78 14.76
N ALA A 34 -5.50 12.84 14.69
CA ALA A 34 -6.33 11.68 14.34
C ALA A 34 -6.10 11.15 12.91
N ALA A 35 -5.68 12.01 11.97
CA ALA A 35 -5.30 11.58 10.62
C ALA A 35 -3.88 11.00 10.61
N ALA A 36 -2.96 11.55 11.40
CA ALA A 36 -1.63 10.96 11.57
C ALA A 36 -1.69 9.57 12.22
N GLU A 37 -2.58 9.36 13.19
CA GLU A 37 -2.85 8.03 13.76
C GLU A 37 -3.39 7.05 12.70
N ALA A 38 -4.33 7.50 11.86
CA ALA A 38 -4.84 6.69 10.75
C ALA A 38 -3.74 6.34 9.72
N TRP A 39 -2.79 7.25 9.48
CA TRP A 39 -1.62 6.98 8.64
C TRP A 39 -0.77 5.84 9.20
N GLU A 40 -0.46 5.89 10.50
CA GLU A 40 0.32 4.83 11.16
C GLU A 40 -0.42 3.49 11.16
N GLU A 41 -1.75 3.50 11.28
CA GLU A 41 -2.58 2.31 11.10
C GLU A 41 -2.40 1.71 9.69
N PHE A 42 -2.49 2.55 8.65
CA PHE A 42 -2.28 2.10 7.27
C PHE A 42 -0.86 1.59 7.03
N ARG A 43 0.16 2.25 7.58
CA ARG A 43 1.55 1.80 7.51
C ARG A 43 1.73 0.42 8.13
N ARG A 44 1.05 0.14 9.24
CA ARG A 44 1.12 -1.14 9.94
C ARG A 44 0.34 -2.25 9.23
N LEU A 45 -0.87 -1.95 8.76
CA LEU A 45 -1.76 -2.93 8.13
C LEU A 45 -1.40 -3.23 6.67
N MET A 46 -0.72 -2.30 6.00
CA MET A 46 -0.33 -2.41 4.60
C MET A 46 1.18 -2.17 4.45
N PRO A 47 2.03 -3.10 4.93
CA PRO A 47 3.49 -2.92 4.94
C PRO A 47 4.11 -2.83 3.53
N TRP A 48 3.35 -3.15 2.47
CA TRP A 48 3.77 -3.00 1.08
C TRP A 48 3.67 -1.57 0.54
N LEU A 49 3.12 -0.62 1.31
CA LEU A 49 3.06 0.78 0.89
C LEU A 49 4.45 1.41 0.93
N ASN A 50 4.81 2.06 -0.18
CA ASN A 50 6.07 2.78 -0.36
C ASN A 50 5.84 4.29 -0.58
N ARG A 51 6.91 5.04 -0.81
CA ARG A 51 6.86 6.51 -0.97
C ARG A 51 5.90 7.00 -2.06
N SER A 52 5.69 6.25 -3.13
CA SER A 52 4.73 6.60 -4.19
C SER A 52 3.27 6.59 -3.72
N HIS A 53 2.96 5.89 -2.63
CA HIS A 53 1.62 5.82 -2.08
C HIS A 53 1.28 7.00 -1.15
N ARG A 54 2.25 7.82 -0.75
CA ARG A 54 2.05 8.88 0.25
C ARG A 54 0.83 9.77 -0.02
N GLY A 55 0.64 10.22 -1.27
CA GLY A 55 -0.47 11.09 -1.61
C GLY A 55 -1.85 10.44 -1.43
N ILE A 56 -2.00 9.16 -1.80
CA ILE A 56 -3.27 8.45 -1.61
C ILE A 56 -3.48 8.05 -0.15
N THR A 57 -2.42 7.70 0.56
CA THR A 57 -2.47 7.40 2.00
C THR A 57 -2.86 8.62 2.81
N GLU A 58 -2.39 9.81 2.45
CA GLU A 58 -2.77 11.09 3.07
C GLU A 58 -4.29 11.31 3.00
N LEU A 59 -4.85 11.23 1.79
CA LEU A 59 -6.29 11.41 1.56
C LEU A 59 -7.10 10.35 2.29
N ALA A 60 -6.67 9.09 2.24
CA ALA A 60 -7.32 8.01 2.98
C ALA A 60 -7.30 8.25 4.49
N SER A 61 -6.19 8.76 5.03
CA SER A 61 -6.03 9.03 6.47
C SER A 61 -6.99 10.12 6.96
N ILE A 62 -7.19 11.17 6.16
CA ILE A 62 -8.17 12.22 6.45
C ILE A 62 -9.60 11.67 6.45
N LEU A 63 -9.95 10.80 5.50
CA LEU A 63 -11.28 10.20 5.45
C LEU A 63 -11.49 9.19 6.58
N GLN A 64 -10.49 8.37 6.89
CA GLN A 64 -10.51 7.41 7.99
C GLN A 64 -10.71 8.10 9.34
N SER A 65 -10.01 9.22 9.60
CA SER A 65 -10.19 9.97 10.86
C SER A 65 -11.61 10.54 10.99
N ARG A 66 -12.20 10.99 9.87
CA ARG A 66 -13.59 11.46 9.84
C ARG A 66 -14.60 10.33 10.02
N GLN A 67 -14.31 9.14 9.48
CA GLN A 67 -15.12 7.94 9.67
C GLN A 67 -15.11 7.52 11.14
N ALA A 68 -13.94 7.48 11.77
CA ALA A 68 -13.79 7.16 13.19
C ALA A 68 -14.55 8.16 14.09
N ALA A 69 -14.57 9.44 13.71
CA ALA A 69 -15.34 10.46 14.40
C ALA A 69 -16.86 10.44 14.09
N GLY A 70 -17.35 9.55 13.21
CA GLY A 70 -18.77 9.47 12.86
C GLY A 70 -19.30 10.63 12.01
N VAL A 71 -18.42 11.45 11.43
CA VAL A 71 -18.78 12.65 10.65
C VAL A 71 -18.55 12.51 9.14
N LEU A 72 -18.20 11.30 8.68
CA LEU A 72 -18.02 11.01 7.27
C LEU A 72 -19.35 10.62 6.61
N ALA A 73 -19.80 11.46 5.69
CA ALA A 73 -21.00 11.17 4.89
C ALA A 73 -20.77 10.01 3.90
N VAL A 74 -21.86 9.39 3.44
CA VAL A 74 -21.86 8.24 2.51
C VAL A 74 -20.94 8.43 1.29
N PRO A 75 -20.92 9.59 0.58
CA PRO A 75 -19.99 9.77 -0.54
C PRO A 75 -18.51 9.65 -0.13
N GLY A 76 -18.17 10.10 1.08
CA GLY A 76 -16.84 9.97 1.64
C GLY A 76 -16.47 8.52 1.98
N GLN A 77 -17.44 7.71 2.41
CA GLN A 77 -17.23 6.28 2.65
C GLN A 77 -16.94 5.53 1.33
N THR A 78 -17.68 5.85 0.27
CA THR A 78 -17.42 5.31 -1.07
C THR A 78 -16.03 5.71 -1.58
N LEU A 79 -15.61 6.97 -1.35
CA LEU A 79 -14.28 7.43 -1.73
C LEU A 79 -13.17 6.74 -0.92
N LEU A 80 -13.37 6.55 0.38
CA LEU A 80 -12.45 5.80 1.24
C LEU A 80 -12.27 4.36 0.74
N LEU A 81 -13.36 3.66 0.42
CA LEU A 81 -13.31 2.31 -0.15
C LEU A 81 -12.50 2.27 -1.47
N ARG A 82 -12.65 3.29 -2.33
CA ARG A 82 -11.86 3.40 -3.57
C ARG A 82 -10.37 3.54 -3.26
N PHE A 83 -9.99 4.38 -2.31
CA PHE A 83 -8.58 4.54 -1.95
C PHE A 83 -7.98 3.27 -1.35
N LEU A 84 -8.73 2.58 -0.47
CA LEU A 84 -8.31 1.28 0.07
C LEU A 84 -8.12 0.24 -1.04
N GLY A 85 -9.01 0.20 -2.03
CA GLY A 85 -8.87 -0.66 -3.21
C GLY A 85 -7.60 -0.37 -4.01
N SER A 86 -7.33 0.92 -4.30
CA SER A 86 -6.13 1.35 -5.02
C SER A 86 -4.83 1.07 -4.27
N MET A 87 -4.85 1.09 -2.93
CA MET A 87 -3.71 0.74 -2.07
C MET A 87 -3.56 -0.77 -1.83
N GLY A 88 -4.44 -1.61 -2.38
CA GLY A 88 -4.42 -3.06 -2.14
C GLY A 88 -4.97 -3.49 -0.78
N GLY A 89 -5.55 -2.58 0.00
CA GLY A 89 -6.04 -2.81 1.36
C GLY A 89 -7.41 -3.49 1.47
N THR A 90 -7.95 -4.06 0.39
CA THR A 90 -9.23 -4.79 0.42
C THR A 90 -8.99 -6.30 0.48
N PRO A 91 -9.89 -7.12 1.06
CA PRO A 91 -9.72 -8.58 1.08
C PRO A 91 -9.50 -9.21 -0.30
N ALA A 92 -10.10 -8.64 -1.35
CA ALA A 92 -9.91 -9.10 -2.71
C ALA A 92 -8.53 -8.75 -3.30
N ALA A 93 -7.88 -7.69 -2.82
CA ALA A 93 -6.62 -7.18 -3.35
C ALA A 93 -5.40 -7.56 -2.49
N SER A 94 -5.57 -7.68 -1.18
CA SER A 94 -4.50 -8.02 -0.21
C SER A 94 -3.82 -9.36 -0.49
N ARG A 95 -4.52 -10.32 -1.12
CA ARG A 95 -3.91 -11.59 -1.59
C ARG A 95 -2.77 -11.41 -2.61
N PHE A 96 -2.68 -10.25 -3.24
CA PHE A 96 -1.63 -9.91 -4.21
C PHE A 96 -0.59 -8.96 -3.64
N ALA A 97 -0.77 -8.51 -2.39
CA ALA A 97 0.26 -7.77 -1.71
C ALA A 97 1.41 -8.72 -1.42
N VAL A 98 2.51 -8.53 -2.15
CA VAL A 98 3.76 -9.23 -1.89
C VAL A 98 4.27 -8.69 -0.56
N VAL A 99 4.05 -9.46 0.51
CA VAL A 99 4.84 -9.28 1.72
C VAL A 99 6.26 -9.68 1.31
N PRO A 100 7.28 -8.82 1.49
CA PRO A 100 8.66 -9.22 1.25
C PRO A 100 8.90 -10.51 2.01
N GLU A 101 9.30 -11.58 1.31
CA GLU A 101 9.77 -12.76 2.00
C GLU A 101 10.93 -12.32 2.91
N PRO A 102 10.96 -12.75 4.19
CA PRO A 102 12.15 -12.52 5.00
C PRO A 102 13.35 -13.05 4.23
N GLU A 103 14.47 -12.33 4.24
CA GLU A 103 15.72 -12.80 3.63
C GLU A 103 15.94 -14.24 4.09
N ASN A 104 15.84 -15.17 3.13
CA ASN A 104 16.05 -16.58 3.37
C ASN A 104 17.57 -16.75 3.48
N GLU A 105 18.13 -16.35 4.63
CA GLU A 105 19.46 -16.76 5.03
C GLU A 105 19.42 -18.28 5.15
N ASP A 106 19.86 -18.96 4.09
CA ASP A 106 20.03 -20.41 4.11
C ASP A 106 20.88 -20.76 5.33
N PRO A 107 20.33 -21.48 6.34
CA PRO A 107 21.07 -21.84 7.53
C PRO A 107 22.33 -22.67 7.22
N ALA A 108 22.46 -23.20 6.00
CA ALA A 108 23.64 -23.90 5.52
C ALA A 108 24.81 -22.96 5.17
N MET A 109 24.58 -21.68 4.83
CA MET A 109 25.64 -20.70 4.52
C MET A 109 26.66 -20.54 5.67
N ARG A 110 26.23 -20.71 6.92
CA ARG A 110 27.10 -20.63 8.11
C ARG A 110 28.17 -21.73 8.21
N TYR A 111 28.11 -22.75 7.36
CA TYR A 111 29.03 -23.90 7.36
C TYR A 111 30.01 -23.89 6.18
N PHE A 112 29.94 -22.88 5.31
CA PHE A 112 30.82 -22.74 4.14
C PHE A 112 31.78 -21.54 4.24
N GLU A 113 31.89 -20.90 5.41
CA GLU A 113 32.92 -19.92 5.78
C GLU A 113 34.13 -20.58 6.47
#